data_AF-A0A378KQT3-F1
#
_entry.id   AF-A0A378KQT3-F1
#
_cell.length_a   1.000
_cell.length_b   1.000
_cell.length_c   1.000
_cell.angle_alpha   90.00
_cell.angle_beta   90.00
_cell.angle_gamma   90.00
#
_symmetry.space_group_name_H-M   'P 1'
#
loop_
_entity.id
_entity.type
_entity.pdbx_description
1 polymer ?
#
loop_
_entity_poly.entity_id
_entity_poly.type
_entity_poly.pdbx_seq_one_letter_code
_entity_poly.pdbx_strand_id
1 'polypeptide(L)'
;MFYSLFGNLWQFLEKQQTGLNIIQAIVTIILFIIAIWEIPKWKKQYIQQRESDHYLDIIKEIEELRYLILELRAPKFLYPNKVEAIEREKLPLVNTIKSKSYSITKELGVLDKIYGSERNFAQQYQNIIGLEIIKPIGIEAYVFVFSNEKEKKKLPILCPSEEVEYKPGLFETDHTGLEIIKDPFWEIIHKNFEKINDILYKRLIK
;
A
#
# COMPACT_ATOMS: atom_id res chain seq x y z
N MET A 1 38.64 14.55 15.23
CA MET A 1 38.38 13.13 15.55
C MET A 1 39.21 12.14 14.72
N PHE A 2 39.48 12.40 13.43
CA PHE A 2 40.29 11.51 12.55
C PHE A 2 41.77 11.33 12.98
N TYR A 3 42.41 12.35 13.57
CA TYR A 3 43.81 12.27 13.99
C TYR A 3 44.08 11.30 15.16
N SER A 4 43.06 11.01 15.99
CA SER A 4 43.23 10.06 17.10
C SER A 4 43.25 8.59 16.65
N LEU A 5 42.58 8.27 15.54
CA LEU A 5 42.54 6.93 14.96
C LEU A 5 43.87 6.59 14.27
N PHE A 6 44.48 7.56 13.58
CA PHE A 6 45.81 7.37 12.98
C PHE A 6 46.91 7.23 14.02
N GLY A 7 46.85 7.98 15.13
CA GLY A 7 47.80 7.86 16.23
C GLY A 7 47.78 6.48 16.87
N ASN A 8 46.59 5.92 17.10
CA ASN A 8 46.44 4.57 17.67
C ASN A 8 46.87 3.46 16.70
N LEU A 9 46.62 3.64 15.38
CA LEU A 9 47.07 2.70 14.37
C LEU A 9 48.60 2.69 14.25
N TRP A 10 49.24 3.86 14.31
CA TRP A 10 50.70 3.99 14.26
C TRP A 10 51.39 3.36 15.47
N GLN A 11 50.88 3.62 16.68
CA GLN A 11 51.42 3.03 17.91
C GLN A 11 51.21 1.50 17.99
N PHE A 12 50.15 0.97 17.36
CA PHE A 12 49.93 -0.47 17.26
C PHE A 12 50.92 -1.14 16.29
N LEU A 13 51.23 -0.48 15.17
CA LEU A 13 52.21 -0.97 14.18
C LEU A 13 53.64 -0.95 14.74
N GLU A 14 53.98 0.02 15.58
CA GLU A 14 55.31 0.16 16.17
C GLU A 14 55.64 -0.94 17.20
N LYS A 15 54.63 -1.56 17.81
CA LYS A 15 54.79 -2.60 18.86
C LYS A 15 55.01 -4.03 18.35
N GLN A 16 54.94 -4.26 17.04
CA GLN A 16 54.78 -5.61 16.46
C GLN A 16 56.09 -6.15 15.85
N GLN A 17 57.07 -6.48 16.71
CA GLN A 17 58.35 -7.05 16.29
C GLN A 17 58.29 -8.59 16.25
N THR A 18 57.96 -9.15 15.08
CA THR A 18 58.29 -10.52 14.55
C THR A 18 57.48 -10.72 13.26
N GLY A 19 58.05 -11.39 12.25
CA GLY A 19 57.53 -11.41 10.86
C GLY A 19 56.08 -11.89 10.66
N LEU A 20 55.46 -12.56 11.65
CA LEU A 20 54.03 -12.91 11.62
C LEU A 20 53.12 -11.67 11.70
N ASN A 21 53.59 -10.59 12.34
CA ASN A 21 52.78 -9.43 12.66
C ASN A 21 52.66 -8.44 11.48
N ILE A 22 53.62 -8.45 10.55
CA ILE A 22 53.56 -7.63 9.32
C ILE A 22 52.46 -8.17 8.39
N ILE A 23 52.36 -9.49 8.25
CA ILE A 23 51.29 -10.13 7.47
C ILE A 23 49.93 -9.83 8.10
N GLN A 24 49.81 -9.92 9.43
CA GLN A 24 48.58 -9.54 10.14
C GLN A 24 48.23 -8.05 9.97
N ALA A 25 49.21 -7.15 10.00
CA ALA A 25 48.99 -5.73 9.75
C ALA A 25 48.49 -5.47 8.33
N ILE A 26 49.08 -6.12 7.32
CA ILE A 26 48.65 -6.01 5.91
C ILE A 26 47.22 -6.55 5.73
N VAL A 27 46.91 -7.72 6.28
CA VAL A 27 45.55 -8.30 6.23
C VAL A 27 44.54 -7.37 6.90
N THR A 28 44.88 -6.78 8.04
CA THR A 28 43.99 -5.84 8.75
C THR A 28 43.74 -4.58 7.92
N ILE A 29 44.76 -4.04 7.24
CA ILE A 29 44.62 -2.89 6.34
C ILE A 29 43.71 -3.25 5.15
N ILE A 30 43.89 -4.43 4.54
CA ILE A 30 43.05 -4.91 3.44
C ILE A 30 41.59 -5.05 3.89
N LEU A 31 41.34 -5.68 5.04
CA LEU A 31 39.99 -5.81 5.61
C LEU A 31 39.37 -4.45 5.91
N PHE A 32 40.16 -3.49 6.38
CA PHE A 32 39.69 -2.14 6.64
C PHE A 32 39.31 -1.40 5.35
N ILE A 33 40.10 -1.54 4.28
CA ILE A 33 39.77 -1.01 2.96
C ILE A 33 38.50 -1.66 2.42
N ILE A 34 38.39 -3.00 2.48
CA ILE A 34 37.16 -3.72 2.08
C ILE A 34 35.95 -3.21 2.87
N ALA A 35 36.08 -3.05 4.18
CA ALA A 35 34.99 -2.54 5.03
C ALA A 35 34.56 -1.12 4.62
N ILE A 36 35.49 -0.21 4.34
CA ILE A 36 35.18 1.14 3.86
C ILE A 36 34.41 1.13 2.54
N TRP A 37 34.71 0.18 1.64
CA TRP A 37 34.08 0.10 0.33
C TRP A 37 32.74 -0.67 0.34
N GLU A 38 32.64 -1.75 1.12
CA GLU A 38 31.48 -2.64 1.12
C GLU A 38 30.38 -2.20 2.10
N ILE A 39 30.71 -1.60 3.25
CA ILE A 39 29.70 -1.14 4.22
C ILE A 39 28.74 -0.10 3.62
N PRO A 40 29.20 0.93 2.87
CA PRO A 40 28.29 1.88 2.24
C PRO A 40 27.40 1.24 1.18
N LYS A 41 27.92 0.28 0.41
CA LYS A 41 27.14 -0.47 -0.60
C LYS A 41 26.06 -1.31 0.06
N TRP A 42 26.41 -2.09 1.08
CA TRP A 42 25.47 -2.90 1.85
C TRP A 42 24.39 -2.02 2.49
N LYS A 43 24.78 -0.92 3.13
CA LYS A 43 23.83 0.02 3.74
C LYS A 43 22.86 0.60 2.70
N LYS A 44 23.36 0.96 1.52
CA LYS A 44 22.52 1.45 0.41
C LYS A 44 21.52 0.38 -0.04
N GLN A 45 22.00 -0.85 -0.29
CA GLN A 45 21.14 -1.97 -0.68
C GLN A 45 20.07 -2.27 0.38
N TYR A 46 20.45 -2.32 1.66
CA TYR A 46 19.54 -2.56 2.77
C TYR A 46 18.43 -1.50 2.87
N ILE A 47 18.78 -0.22 2.72
CA ILE A 47 17.79 0.87 2.72
C ILE A 47 16.83 0.74 1.54
N GLN A 48 17.35 0.48 0.35
CA GLN A 48 16.52 0.30 -0.85
C GLN A 48 15.61 -0.92 -0.72
N GLN A 49 16.09 -2.01 -0.10
CA GLN A 49 15.29 -3.22 0.10
C GLN A 49 14.15 -2.96 1.08
N ARG A 50 14.42 -2.29 2.20
CA ARG A 50 13.34 -1.86 3.11
C ARG A 50 12.33 -0.93 2.46
N GLU A 51 12.79 0.00 1.64
CA GLU A 51 11.92 0.88 0.87
C GLU A 51 11.01 0.08 -0.09
N SER A 52 11.59 -0.91 -0.78
CA SER A 52 10.86 -1.84 -1.65
C SER A 52 9.81 -2.65 -0.88
N ASP A 53 10.16 -3.17 0.30
CA ASP A 53 9.26 -3.94 1.16
C ASP A 53 8.06 -3.09 1.59
N HIS A 54 8.29 -1.83 1.98
CA HIS A 54 7.21 -0.90 2.32
C HIS A 54 6.26 -0.65 1.14
N TYR A 55 6.78 -0.50 -0.08
CA TYR A 55 5.94 -0.34 -1.26
C TYR A 55 5.13 -1.61 -1.57
N LEU A 56 5.72 -2.80 -1.38
CA LEU A 56 5.00 -4.06 -1.55
C LEU A 56 3.82 -4.19 -0.58
N ASP A 57 3.99 -3.80 0.67
CA ASP A 57 2.91 -3.87 1.65
C ASP A 57 1.79 -2.88 1.32
N ILE A 58 2.12 -1.66 0.91
CA ILE A 58 1.10 -0.69 0.45
C ILE A 58 0.37 -1.18 -0.80
N ILE A 59 1.06 -1.83 -1.75
CA ILE A 59 0.40 -2.42 -2.92
C ILE A 59 -0.64 -3.46 -2.50
N LYS A 60 -0.32 -4.31 -1.50
CA LYS A 60 -1.31 -5.27 -0.98
C LYS A 60 -2.51 -4.55 -0.36
N GLU A 61 -2.29 -3.50 0.42
CA GLU A 61 -3.40 -2.73 1.00
C GLU A 61 -4.30 -2.08 -0.06
N ILE A 62 -3.71 -1.60 -1.15
CA ILE A 62 -4.41 -1.03 -2.31
C ILE A 62 -5.24 -2.11 -3.00
N GLU A 63 -4.69 -3.30 -3.22
CA GLU A 63 -5.44 -4.43 -3.78
C GLU A 63 -6.59 -4.84 -2.87
N GLU A 64 -6.36 -4.94 -1.56
CA GLU A 64 -7.41 -5.24 -0.59
C GLU A 64 -8.52 -4.16 -0.60
N LEU A 65 -8.17 -2.88 -0.69
CA LEU A 65 -9.15 -1.81 -0.84
C LEU A 65 -9.98 -1.97 -2.12
N ARG A 66 -9.34 -2.33 -3.24
CA ARG A 66 -10.04 -2.61 -4.50
C ARG A 66 -11.10 -3.69 -4.32
N TYR A 67 -10.74 -4.79 -3.65
CA TYR A 67 -11.66 -5.88 -3.38
C TYR A 67 -12.82 -5.46 -2.49
N LEU A 68 -12.56 -4.73 -1.41
CA LEU A 68 -13.63 -4.21 -0.55
C LEU A 68 -14.64 -3.36 -1.34
N ILE A 69 -14.16 -2.54 -2.30
CA ILE A 69 -15.03 -1.74 -3.16
C ILE A 69 -15.87 -2.62 -4.09
N LEU A 70 -15.26 -3.63 -4.70
CA LEU A 70 -15.95 -4.56 -5.60
C LEU A 70 -16.99 -5.42 -4.87
N GLU A 71 -16.64 -5.96 -3.70
CA GLU A 71 -17.57 -6.69 -2.82
C GLU A 71 -18.77 -5.83 -2.45
N LEU A 72 -18.52 -4.57 -2.09
CA LEU A 72 -19.59 -3.66 -1.73
C LEU A 72 -20.59 -3.45 -2.89
N ARG A 73 -20.09 -3.49 -4.13
CA ARG A 73 -20.89 -3.44 -5.36
C ARG A 73 -21.50 -4.77 -5.77
N ALA A 74 -21.40 -5.83 -4.96
CA ALA A 74 -21.96 -7.13 -5.26
C ALA A 74 -23.44 -7.03 -5.73
N PRO A 75 -23.83 -7.86 -6.71
CA PRO A 75 -25.17 -7.86 -7.28
C PRO A 75 -26.30 -8.00 -6.24
N LYS A 76 -27.43 -7.33 -6.48
CA LYS A 76 -28.62 -7.40 -5.60
C LYS A 76 -29.20 -8.82 -5.49
N PHE A 77 -29.05 -9.68 -6.50
CA PHE A 77 -29.54 -11.06 -6.39
C PHE A 77 -28.72 -11.91 -5.40
N LEU A 78 -27.42 -11.61 -5.21
CA LEU A 78 -26.60 -12.24 -4.18
C LEU A 78 -27.02 -11.75 -2.79
N TYR A 79 -27.35 -10.46 -2.68
CA TYR A 79 -27.76 -9.82 -1.44
C TYR A 79 -29.02 -8.95 -1.64
N PRO A 80 -30.23 -9.57 -1.64
CA PRO A 80 -31.49 -8.86 -1.90
C PRO A 80 -31.74 -7.72 -0.92
N ASN A 81 -31.30 -7.92 0.32
CA ASN A 81 -31.29 -6.93 1.39
C ASN A 81 -29.85 -6.55 1.74
N LYS A 82 -29.30 -5.51 1.09
CA LYS A 82 -27.92 -5.06 1.33
C LYS A 82 -27.67 -4.59 2.77
N VAL A 83 -28.69 -4.02 3.43
CA VAL A 83 -28.57 -3.56 4.82
C VAL A 83 -28.32 -4.74 5.76
N GLU A 84 -29.15 -5.78 5.66
CA GLU A 84 -29.00 -6.99 6.47
C GLU A 84 -27.71 -7.73 6.15
N ALA A 85 -27.24 -7.70 4.90
CA ALA A 85 -25.95 -8.26 4.52
C ALA A 85 -24.78 -7.52 5.19
N ILE A 86 -24.84 -6.19 5.29
CA ILE A 86 -23.86 -5.37 6.01
C ILE A 86 -23.93 -5.63 7.52
N GLU A 87 -25.13 -5.65 8.11
CA GLU A 87 -25.32 -5.91 9.55
C GLU A 87 -24.85 -7.32 9.96
N ARG A 88 -24.86 -8.28 9.03
CA ARG A 88 -24.33 -9.63 9.20
C ARG A 88 -22.88 -9.80 8.74
N GLU A 89 -22.17 -8.70 8.50
CA GLU A 89 -20.76 -8.69 8.09
C GLU A 89 -20.46 -9.46 6.79
N LYS A 90 -21.46 -9.66 5.92
CA LYS A 90 -21.29 -10.29 4.60
C LYS A 90 -20.82 -9.31 3.53
N LEU A 91 -20.99 -8.01 3.78
CA LEU A 91 -20.52 -6.92 2.92
C LEU A 91 -19.77 -5.91 3.79
N PRO A 92 -18.71 -5.28 3.26
CA PRO A 92 -17.96 -4.30 4.03
C PRO A 92 -18.78 -3.03 4.30
N LEU A 93 -18.38 -2.24 5.29
CA LEU A 93 -18.96 -0.93 5.56
C LEU A 93 -18.27 0.14 4.71
N VAL A 94 -19.02 1.16 4.27
CA VAL A 94 -18.44 2.35 3.59
C VAL A 94 -17.36 3.00 4.45
N ASN A 95 -17.54 3.04 5.78
CA ASN A 95 -16.55 3.57 6.70
C ASN A 95 -15.27 2.73 6.74
N THR A 96 -15.36 1.42 6.57
CA THR A 96 -14.18 0.54 6.45
C THR A 96 -13.37 0.90 5.21
N ILE A 97 -14.03 1.10 4.07
CA ILE A 97 -13.39 1.53 2.82
C ILE A 97 -12.72 2.90 2.98
N LYS A 98 -13.44 3.88 3.55
CA LYS A 98 -12.89 5.22 3.81
C LYS A 98 -11.68 5.18 4.75
N SER A 99 -11.78 4.42 5.85
CA SER A 99 -10.70 4.27 6.82
C SER A 99 -9.46 3.64 6.19
N LYS A 100 -9.65 2.59 5.38
CA LYS A 100 -8.55 1.92 4.70
C LYS A 100 -7.88 2.82 3.66
N SER A 101 -8.67 3.52 2.84
CA SER A 101 -8.12 4.53 1.92
C SER A 101 -7.34 5.62 2.64
N TYR A 102 -7.78 6.06 3.82
CA TYR A 102 -7.06 7.07 4.61
C TYR A 102 -5.73 6.52 5.15
N SER A 103 -5.70 5.26 5.61
CA SER A 103 -4.47 4.60 6.06
C SER A 103 -3.42 4.58 4.96
N ILE A 104 -3.79 4.14 3.75
CA ILE A 104 -2.92 4.10 2.58
C ILE A 104 -2.35 5.49 2.26
N THR A 105 -3.21 6.53 2.20
CA THR A 105 -2.75 7.91 1.95
C THR A 105 -1.73 8.35 3.02
N LYS A 106 -1.98 8.02 4.29
CA LYS A 106 -1.09 8.38 5.40
C LYS A 106 0.26 7.67 5.29
N GLU A 107 0.26 6.37 4.98
CA GLU A 107 1.49 5.58 4.83
C GLU A 107 2.33 6.06 3.67
N LEU A 108 1.72 6.29 2.50
CA LEU A 108 2.39 6.93 1.37
C LEU A 108 2.97 8.30 1.75
N GLY A 109 2.25 9.09 2.55
CA GLY A 109 2.72 10.39 3.02
C GLY A 109 3.90 10.29 4.00
N VAL A 110 4.01 9.19 4.76
CA VAL A 110 5.19 8.91 5.59
C VAL A 110 6.36 8.51 4.69
N LEU A 111 6.15 7.66 3.69
CA LEU A 111 7.20 7.28 2.75
C LEU A 111 7.72 8.47 1.93
N ASP A 112 6.84 9.36 1.48
CA ASP A 112 7.22 10.61 0.80
C ASP A 112 8.15 11.46 1.69
N LYS A 113 7.93 11.48 3.01
CA LYS A 113 8.80 12.20 3.96
C LYS A 113 10.15 11.51 4.19
N ILE A 114 10.17 10.18 4.22
CA ILE A 114 11.39 9.39 4.50
C ILE A 114 12.31 9.31 3.28
N TYR A 115 11.74 9.09 2.09
CA TYR A 115 12.48 8.75 0.86
C TYR A 115 12.49 9.86 -0.19
N GLY A 116 11.85 11.01 0.08
CA GLY A 116 11.94 12.24 -0.71
C GLY A 116 10.59 12.77 -1.19
N SER A 117 10.32 14.06 -0.90
CA SER A 117 9.03 14.72 -1.14
C SER A 117 8.68 14.98 -2.60
N GLU A 118 9.65 14.89 -3.53
CA GLU A 118 9.42 15.12 -4.96
C GLU A 118 8.50 14.05 -5.59
N ARG A 119 8.31 12.92 -4.90
CA ARG A 119 7.51 11.80 -5.39
C ARG A 119 6.00 12.04 -5.26
N ASN A 120 5.57 12.75 -4.22
CA ASN A 120 4.17 13.13 -3.96
C ASN A 120 3.17 11.96 -4.14
N PHE A 121 3.52 10.74 -3.72
CA PHE A 121 2.67 9.56 -3.92
C PHE A 121 1.34 9.68 -3.19
N ALA A 122 1.33 10.26 -1.99
CA ALA A 122 0.10 10.47 -1.24
C ALA A 122 -0.88 11.36 -2.04
N GLN A 123 -0.38 12.41 -2.69
CA GLN A 123 -1.20 13.29 -3.51
C GLN A 123 -1.69 12.61 -4.80
N GLN A 124 -0.82 11.82 -5.46
CA GLN A 124 -1.20 11.07 -6.65
C GLN A 124 -2.29 10.04 -6.34
N TYR A 125 -2.12 9.28 -5.26
CA TYR A 125 -3.11 8.35 -4.74
C TYR A 125 -4.43 9.07 -4.39
N GLN A 126 -4.36 10.18 -3.67
CA GLN A 126 -5.54 10.95 -3.31
C GLN A 126 -6.30 11.47 -4.54
N ASN A 127 -5.59 11.90 -5.59
CA ASN A 127 -6.21 12.38 -6.81
C ASN A 127 -6.85 11.25 -7.62
N ILE A 128 -6.15 10.12 -7.78
CA ILE A 128 -6.57 9.02 -8.65
C ILE A 128 -7.60 8.10 -7.98
N ILE A 129 -7.44 7.80 -6.69
CA ILE A 129 -8.33 6.89 -5.95
C ILE A 129 -9.25 7.67 -5.02
N GLY A 130 -8.69 8.56 -4.21
CA GLY A 130 -9.43 9.30 -3.19
C GLY A 130 -10.56 10.15 -3.78
N LEU A 131 -10.29 10.92 -4.83
CA LEU A 131 -11.26 11.83 -5.45
C LEU A 131 -12.14 11.16 -6.50
N GLU A 132 -11.58 10.28 -7.34
CA GLU A 132 -12.34 9.68 -8.44
C GLU A 132 -13.18 8.46 -8.01
N ILE A 133 -12.82 7.79 -6.91
CA ILE A 133 -13.50 6.54 -6.50
C ILE A 133 -14.08 6.67 -5.09
N ILE A 134 -13.24 6.96 -4.09
CA ILE A 134 -13.65 6.93 -2.67
C ILE A 134 -14.65 8.05 -2.36
N LYS A 135 -14.43 9.26 -2.89
CA LYS A 135 -15.33 10.39 -2.69
C LYS A 135 -16.73 10.12 -3.26
N PRO A 136 -16.91 9.63 -4.50
CA PRO A 136 -18.22 9.19 -5.01
C PRO A 136 -18.90 8.11 -4.17
N ILE A 137 -18.17 7.09 -3.71
CA ILE A 137 -18.71 6.07 -2.78
C ILE A 137 -19.20 6.71 -1.48
N GLY A 138 -18.57 7.81 -1.07
CA GLY A 138 -18.93 8.58 0.13
C GLY A 138 -20.07 9.58 -0.04
N ILE A 139 -20.63 9.78 -1.24
CA ILE A 139 -21.81 10.64 -1.44
C ILE A 139 -23.05 9.83 -1.05
N GLU A 140 -23.44 10.01 0.21
CA GLU A 140 -24.50 9.30 0.92
C GLU A 140 -25.89 9.59 0.33
N ALA A 141 -26.52 8.61 -0.31
CA ALA A 141 -27.98 8.57 -0.38
C ALA A 141 -28.51 8.00 0.96
N TYR A 142 -29.28 8.80 1.69
CA TYR A 142 -29.90 8.37 2.95
C TYR A 142 -31.21 7.64 2.67
N VAL A 143 -31.31 6.38 3.08
CA VAL A 143 -32.62 5.72 3.22
C VAL A 143 -32.99 5.68 4.70
N PHE A 144 -34.15 6.27 5.00
CA PHE A 144 -34.76 6.18 6.32
C PHE A 144 -35.50 4.85 6.41
N VAL A 145 -34.91 3.88 7.11
CA VAL A 145 -35.62 2.64 7.44
C VAL A 145 -36.53 2.94 8.63
N PHE A 146 -37.86 2.87 8.43
CA PHE A 146 -38.82 2.95 9.52
C PHE A 146 -38.85 1.59 10.23
N SER A 147 -38.26 1.53 11.42
CA SER A 147 -38.53 0.45 12.36
C SER A 147 -39.86 0.74 13.08
N ASN A 148 -40.58 -0.29 13.51
CA ASN A 148 -41.83 -0.14 14.30
C ASN A 148 -41.63 0.62 15.61
N GLU A 149 -40.38 0.81 16.03
CA GLU A 149 -39.94 1.76 17.05
C GLU A 149 -39.25 2.94 16.35
N LYS A 150 -39.58 4.18 16.75
CA LYS A 150 -39.28 5.46 16.08
C LYS A 150 -37.79 5.85 15.90
N GLU A 151 -36.88 4.91 15.75
CA GLU A 151 -35.46 5.18 15.46
C GLU A 151 -35.18 5.19 13.96
N LYS A 152 -34.81 6.37 13.46
CA LYS A 152 -34.27 6.56 12.11
C LYS A 152 -32.82 6.04 12.10
N LYS A 153 -32.60 4.79 11.72
CA LYS A 153 -31.24 4.33 11.41
C LYS A 153 -30.80 4.91 10.07
N LYS A 154 -29.75 5.75 10.09
CA LYS A 154 -29.06 6.22 8.89
C LYS A 154 -28.15 5.10 8.41
N LEU A 155 -28.45 4.52 7.25
CA LEU A 155 -27.55 3.56 6.63
C LEU A 155 -27.08 4.13 5.29
N PRO A 156 -25.77 4.22 5.06
CA PRO A 156 -25.24 4.72 3.79
C PRO A 156 -25.61 3.72 2.69
N ILE A 157 -26.44 4.14 1.74
CA ILE A 157 -26.61 3.35 0.51
C ILE A 157 -25.45 3.62 -0.41
N LEU A 158 -24.84 2.51 -0.79
CA LEU A 158 -23.87 2.30 -1.83
C LEU A 158 -24.17 3.02 -3.16
N CYS A 159 -23.11 3.64 -3.69
CA CYS A 159 -22.94 4.14 -5.06
C CYS A 159 -23.80 3.38 -6.09
N PRO A 160 -24.51 4.07 -7.00
CA PRO A 160 -25.54 3.48 -7.83
C PRO A 160 -24.93 2.38 -8.70
N SER A 161 -25.32 1.13 -8.50
CA SER A 161 -25.50 0.31 -9.68
C SER A 161 -26.80 0.80 -10.28
N GLU A 162 -26.82 1.05 -11.58
CA GLU A 162 -28.08 1.05 -12.31
C GLU A 162 -28.89 -0.18 -11.90
N GLU A 163 -30.22 -0.11 -11.96
CA GLU A 163 -31.05 -1.30 -11.83
C GLU A 163 -30.75 -2.21 -13.03
N VAL A 164 -29.65 -2.96 -12.94
CA VAL A 164 -29.25 -3.90 -13.97
C VAL A 164 -30.17 -5.10 -13.81
N GLU A 165 -31.19 -5.19 -14.67
CA GLU A 165 -31.99 -6.39 -14.81
C GLU A 165 -31.07 -7.59 -15.01
N TYR A 166 -31.24 -8.62 -14.17
CA TYR A 166 -30.46 -9.84 -14.27
C TYR A 166 -30.64 -10.49 -15.65
N LYS A 167 -29.56 -10.56 -16.43
CA LYS A 167 -29.52 -11.34 -17.67
C LYS A 167 -28.38 -12.35 -17.59
N PRO A 168 -28.59 -13.60 -18.04
CA PRO A 168 -27.51 -14.58 -18.16
C PRO A 168 -26.37 -14.04 -19.04
N GLY A 169 -25.12 -14.14 -18.58
CA GLY A 169 -23.92 -13.67 -19.30
C GLY A 169 -23.50 -12.21 -19.03
N LEU A 170 -24.19 -11.51 -18.10
CA LEU A 170 -23.86 -10.12 -17.75
C LEU A 170 -22.84 -9.98 -16.60
N PHE A 171 -22.54 -11.10 -15.94
CA PHE A 171 -21.62 -11.20 -14.81
C PHE A 171 -20.45 -12.10 -15.19
N GLU A 172 -19.27 -11.72 -14.75
CA GLU A 172 -18.08 -12.55 -14.85
C GLU A 172 -17.56 -12.84 -13.44
N THR A 173 -17.07 -14.06 -13.23
CA THR A 173 -16.34 -14.41 -12.02
C THR A 173 -14.88 -14.00 -12.20
N ASP A 174 -14.38 -13.11 -11.36
CA ASP A 174 -12.97 -12.73 -11.38
C ASP A 174 -12.05 -13.84 -10.80
N HIS A 175 -10.73 -13.63 -10.84
CA HIS A 175 -9.74 -14.58 -10.32
C HIS A 175 -9.82 -14.82 -8.80
N THR A 176 -10.60 -14.03 -8.07
CA THR A 176 -10.86 -14.18 -6.63
C THR A 176 -12.19 -14.88 -6.34
N GLY A 177 -12.99 -15.19 -7.36
CA GLY A 177 -14.31 -15.78 -7.20
C GLY A 177 -15.43 -14.75 -7.03
N LEU A 178 -15.16 -13.45 -7.22
CA LEU A 178 -16.16 -12.40 -7.13
C LEU A 178 -16.96 -12.29 -8.43
N GLU A 179 -18.29 -12.32 -8.30
CA GLU A 179 -19.21 -12.02 -9.39
C GLU A 179 -19.28 -10.50 -9.62
N ILE A 180 -18.66 -10.04 -10.71
CA ILE A 180 -18.52 -8.62 -11.05
C ILE A 180 -19.37 -8.24 -12.26
N ILE A 181 -19.83 -6.98 -12.25
CA ILE A 181 -20.46 -6.33 -13.41
C ILE A 181 -19.38 -5.48 -14.08
N LYS A 182 -19.06 -5.76 -15.36
CA LYS A 182 -18.16 -4.93 -16.17
C LYS A 182 -18.88 -3.69 -16.70
N ASP A 183 -19.23 -2.78 -15.82
CA ASP A 183 -19.81 -1.49 -16.15
C ASP A 183 -18.73 -0.38 -16.26
N PRO A 184 -19.07 0.83 -16.73
CA PRO A 184 -18.10 1.92 -16.83
C PRO A 184 -17.43 2.27 -15.49
N PHE A 185 -18.08 2.01 -14.35
CA PHE A 185 -17.48 2.24 -13.03
C PHE A 185 -16.45 1.17 -12.68
N TRP A 186 -16.68 -0.10 -13.03
CA TRP A 186 -15.68 -1.15 -12.95
C TRP A 186 -14.43 -0.80 -13.75
N GLU A 187 -14.60 -0.28 -14.97
CA GLU A 187 -13.47 0.17 -15.80
C GLU A 187 -12.67 1.30 -15.11
N ILE A 188 -13.37 2.27 -14.51
CA ILE A 188 -12.74 3.35 -13.73
C ILE A 188 -11.96 2.79 -12.54
N ILE A 189 -12.55 1.86 -11.77
CA ILE A 189 -11.86 1.20 -10.64
C ILE A 189 -10.60 0.51 -11.16
N HIS A 190 -10.75 -0.41 -12.10
CA HIS A 190 -9.66 -1.25 -12.56
C HIS A 190 -8.50 -0.39 -13.09
N LYS A 191 -8.79 0.52 -14.01
CA LYS A 191 -7.80 1.44 -14.60
C LYS A 191 -7.06 2.27 -13.57
N ASN A 192 -7.76 2.84 -12.59
CA ASN A 192 -7.14 3.75 -11.62
C ASN A 192 -6.32 3.00 -10.56
N PHE A 193 -6.76 1.83 -10.13
CA PHE A 193 -5.99 0.97 -9.23
C PHE A 193 -4.73 0.42 -9.93
N GLU A 194 -4.84 -0.06 -11.16
CA GLU A 194 -3.67 -0.46 -11.97
C GLU A 194 -2.67 0.68 -12.13
N LYS A 195 -3.15 1.88 -12.46
CA LYS A 195 -2.28 3.06 -12.62
C LYS A 195 -1.47 3.37 -11.37
N ILE A 196 -2.06 3.28 -10.18
CA ILE A 196 -1.33 3.50 -8.93
C ILE A 196 -0.34 2.36 -8.67
N ASN A 197 -0.78 1.11 -8.85
CA ASN A 197 0.10 -0.04 -8.65
C ASN A 197 1.32 0.02 -9.57
N ASP A 198 1.15 0.38 -10.85
CA ASP A 198 2.26 0.56 -11.80
C ASP A 198 3.27 1.62 -11.34
N ILE A 199 2.79 2.70 -10.72
CA ILE A 199 3.66 3.76 -10.18
C ILE A 199 4.50 3.22 -9.02
N LEU A 200 3.90 2.39 -8.15
CA LEU A 200 4.57 1.79 -6.99
C LEU A 200 5.50 0.64 -7.41
N TYR A 201 5.08 -0.22 -8.35
CA TYR A 201 5.87 -1.34 -8.87
C TYR A 201 7.19 -0.89 -9.49
N LYS A 202 7.21 0.29 -10.14
CA LYS A 202 8.45 0.91 -10.68
C LYS A 202 9.49 1.23 -9.61
N ARG A 203 9.12 1.18 -8.33
CA ARG A 203 10.02 1.47 -7.19
C ARG A 203 10.55 0.24 -6.51
N LEU A 204 10.06 -0.94 -6.86
CA LEU A 204 10.58 -2.18 -6.32
C LEU A 204 11.97 -2.46 -6.89
N ILE A 205 12.85 -2.99 -6.04
CA ILE A 205 14.11 -3.56 -6.53
C ILE A 205 13.76 -4.80 -7.36
N LYS A 206 14.37 -4.92 -8.53
CA LYS A 206 14.28 -6.11 -9.39
C LYS A 206 15.37 -7.12 -9.02
#